data_AF-A0A1F6ZU54-F1
#
_entry.id   AF-A0A1F6ZU54-F1
#
_cell.length_a   1.000
_cell.length_b   1.000
_cell.length_c   1.000
_cell.angle_alpha   90.00
_cell.angle_beta   90.00
_cell.angle_gamma   90.00
#
_symmetry.space_group_name_H-M   'P 1'
#
loop_
_entity.id
_entity.type
_entity.pdbx_description
1 polymer ?
#
loop_
_entity_poly.entity_id
_entity_poly.type
_entity_poly.pdbx_seq_one_letter_code
_entity_poly.pdbx_strand_id
1 'polypeptide(L)'
;MTRNNNIKRYEKIINSISDRLDYLKHGEEDIKLINKLVISYHRKRNHKSFSDINVMAGSFLWLYSKMNFLWEENKEWMQKNIAGLFNLKPDTISAKSRELSKALKIKVFDQRFCRSEIVEQDPLLALIKYPYGFIIPKNMAIPNSKVENFNIDKTIKALSEIFSNNNKNEKDKTKEIKIYDSKQNVKRDFQKVLTGYCKR
;
A
#
# COMPACT_ATOMS: atom_id res chain seq x y z
N MET A 1 20.23 -38.07 0.41
CA MET A 1 18.95 -38.45 -0.25
C MET A 1 17.83 -37.40 -0.18
N THR A 2 17.97 -36.30 0.58
CA THR A 2 16.88 -35.33 0.85
C THR A 2 16.59 -34.31 -0.25
N ARG A 3 17.53 -34.04 -1.17
CA ARG A 3 17.35 -32.99 -2.20
C ARG A 3 16.38 -33.42 -3.31
N ASN A 4 16.46 -34.66 -3.80
CA ASN A 4 15.58 -35.19 -4.84
C ASN A 4 14.11 -35.32 -4.41
N ASN A 5 13.84 -35.69 -3.14
CA ASN A 5 12.47 -35.82 -2.65
C ASN A 5 11.75 -34.47 -2.52
N ASN A 6 12.50 -33.39 -2.26
CA ASN A 6 11.92 -32.06 -2.15
C ASN A 6 11.71 -31.39 -3.52
N ILE A 7 12.52 -31.72 -4.53
CA ILE A 7 12.28 -31.32 -5.93
C ILE A 7 10.96 -31.92 -6.42
N LYS A 8 10.74 -33.22 -6.16
CA LYS A 8 9.48 -33.90 -6.45
C LYS A 8 8.24 -33.30 -5.75
N ARG A 9 8.41 -32.51 -4.67
CA ARG A 9 7.28 -31.99 -3.91
C ARG A 9 6.64 -30.76 -4.54
N TYR A 10 7.44 -29.79 -5.02
CA TYR A 10 6.85 -28.59 -5.63
C TYR A 10 6.21 -28.92 -6.98
N GLU A 11 6.76 -29.89 -7.72
CA GLU A 11 6.15 -30.43 -8.94
C GLU A 11 4.76 -31.01 -8.65
N LYS A 12 4.60 -31.76 -7.55
CA LYS A 12 3.28 -32.25 -7.14
C LYS A 12 2.30 -31.11 -6.82
N ILE A 13 2.77 -29.99 -6.27
CA ILE A 13 1.92 -28.82 -6.01
C ILE A 13 1.53 -28.17 -7.34
N ILE A 14 2.47 -28.00 -8.27
CA ILE A 14 2.19 -27.46 -9.60
C ILE A 14 1.17 -28.34 -10.32
N ASN A 15 1.36 -29.65 -10.34
CA ASN A 15 0.42 -30.59 -10.97
C ASN A 15 -0.96 -30.52 -10.29
N SER A 16 -1.01 -30.51 -8.96
CA SER A 16 -2.26 -30.37 -8.20
C SER A 16 -3.02 -29.08 -8.52
N ILE A 17 -2.29 -27.98 -8.79
CA ILE A 17 -2.85 -26.72 -9.28
C ILE A 17 -3.35 -26.89 -10.71
N SER A 18 -2.52 -27.37 -11.63
CA SER A 18 -2.86 -27.53 -13.06
C SER A 18 -4.14 -28.36 -13.25
N ASP A 19 -4.27 -29.48 -12.53
CA ASP A 19 -5.45 -30.36 -12.58
C ASP A 19 -6.78 -29.66 -12.26
N ARG A 20 -6.71 -28.51 -11.57
CA ARG A 20 -7.88 -27.75 -11.09
C ARG A 20 -7.97 -26.35 -11.68
N LEU A 21 -6.97 -25.93 -12.46
CA LEU A 21 -6.88 -24.56 -12.95
C LEU A 21 -7.95 -24.28 -14.02
N ASP A 22 -8.36 -25.31 -14.77
CA ASP A 22 -9.40 -25.22 -15.80
C ASP A 22 -10.74 -24.70 -15.24
N TYR A 23 -11.06 -25.04 -14.00
CA TYR A 23 -12.28 -24.57 -13.32
C TYR A 23 -12.27 -23.06 -13.05
N LEU A 24 -11.09 -22.43 -13.03
CA LEU A 24 -10.92 -21.03 -12.64
C LEU A 24 -10.96 -20.06 -13.83
N LYS A 25 -11.19 -20.52 -15.07
CA LYS A 25 -11.17 -19.69 -16.30
C LYS A 25 -9.95 -18.76 -16.35
N HIS A 26 -8.77 -19.36 -16.41
CA HIS A 26 -7.49 -18.68 -16.32
C HIS A 26 -6.94 -18.31 -17.72
N GLY A 27 -6.07 -17.30 -17.76
CA GLY A 27 -5.28 -16.95 -18.95
C GLY A 27 -3.89 -17.60 -18.94
N GLU A 28 -3.18 -17.55 -20.07
CA GLU A 28 -1.82 -18.11 -20.16
C GLU A 28 -0.81 -17.41 -19.22
N GLU A 29 -0.97 -16.11 -19.00
CA GLU A 29 -0.14 -15.35 -18.07
C GLU A 29 -0.27 -15.87 -16.64
N ASP A 30 -1.48 -16.26 -16.24
CA ASP A 30 -1.78 -16.75 -14.90
C ASP A 30 -0.96 -18.00 -14.56
N ILE A 31 -0.90 -18.95 -15.49
CA ILE A 31 -0.13 -20.19 -15.34
C ILE A 31 1.33 -19.86 -15.06
N LYS A 32 1.91 -18.95 -15.86
CA LYS A 32 3.32 -18.54 -15.73
C LYS A 32 3.58 -17.88 -14.37
N LEU A 33 2.69 -16.98 -13.94
CA LEU A 33 2.84 -16.25 -12.68
C LEU A 33 2.65 -17.15 -11.45
N ILE A 34 1.66 -18.05 -11.48
CA ILE A 34 1.40 -19.02 -10.42
C ILE A 34 2.60 -19.98 -10.29
N ASN A 35 3.10 -20.52 -11.39
CA ASN A 35 4.28 -21.39 -11.36
C ASN A 35 5.50 -20.65 -10.81
N LYS A 36 5.72 -19.41 -11.24
CA LYS A 36 6.78 -18.54 -10.71
C LYS A 36 6.64 -18.30 -9.20
N LEU A 37 5.42 -18.13 -8.71
CA LEU A 37 5.11 -17.97 -7.28
C LEU A 37 5.49 -19.24 -6.48
N VAL A 38 5.06 -20.41 -6.95
CA VAL A 38 5.37 -21.71 -6.32
C VAL A 38 6.89 -21.95 -6.28
N ILE A 39 7.56 -21.81 -7.42
CA ILE A 39 9.01 -22.00 -7.55
C ILE A 39 9.77 -21.04 -6.63
N SER A 40 9.37 -19.76 -6.61
CA SER A 40 10.00 -18.74 -5.76
C SER A 40 9.90 -19.08 -4.28
N TYR A 41 8.74 -19.57 -3.84
CA TYR A 41 8.53 -19.99 -2.44
C TYR A 41 9.43 -21.17 -2.08
N HIS A 42 9.43 -22.22 -2.91
CA HIS A 42 10.21 -23.41 -2.64
C HIS A 42 11.70 -23.13 -2.64
N ARG A 43 12.20 -22.30 -3.56
CA ARG A 43 13.60 -21.86 -3.56
C ARG A 43 13.95 -21.17 -2.23
N LYS A 44 13.10 -20.28 -1.73
CA LYS A 44 13.33 -19.55 -0.48
C LYS A 44 13.32 -20.43 0.77
N ARG A 45 12.51 -21.48 0.78
CA ARG A 45 12.39 -22.42 1.91
C ARG A 45 13.29 -23.64 1.78
N ASN A 46 14.28 -23.63 0.87
CA ASN A 46 15.13 -24.80 0.57
C ASN A 46 14.30 -26.07 0.28
N HIS A 47 13.18 -25.87 -0.41
CA HIS A 47 12.18 -26.86 -0.76
C HIS A 47 11.53 -27.59 0.43
N LYS A 48 11.68 -27.07 1.66
CA LYS A 48 11.00 -27.59 2.85
C LYS A 48 9.62 -26.95 3.00
N SER A 49 8.57 -27.75 2.87
CA SER A 49 7.22 -27.38 3.29
C SER A 49 6.56 -28.61 3.91
N PHE A 50 6.11 -28.47 5.16
CA PHE A 50 5.48 -29.54 5.91
C PHE A 50 3.96 -29.60 5.73
N SER A 51 3.38 -28.59 5.09
CA SER A 51 1.92 -28.54 4.87
C SER A 51 1.51 -29.44 3.72
N ASP A 52 0.29 -29.97 3.81
CA ASP A 52 -0.34 -30.81 2.79
C ASP A 52 -0.31 -30.16 1.39
N ILE A 53 -0.19 -30.99 0.34
CA ILE A 53 -0.06 -30.54 -1.05
C ILE A 53 -1.29 -29.73 -1.48
N ASN A 54 -2.50 -30.18 -1.15
CA ASN A 54 -3.73 -29.50 -1.50
C ASN A 54 -3.86 -28.17 -0.74
N VAL A 55 -3.44 -28.16 0.54
CA VAL A 55 -3.37 -26.92 1.32
C VAL A 55 -2.43 -25.91 0.66
N MET A 56 -1.24 -26.35 0.23
CA MET A 56 -0.30 -25.48 -0.47
C MET A 56 -0.88 -24.97 -1.80
N ALA A 57 -1.43 -25.86 -2.63
CA ALA A 57 -2.01 -25.54 -3.93
C ALA A 57 -3.14 -24.50 -3.82
N GLY A 58 -4.15 -24.77 -2.99
CA GLY A 58 -5.25 -23.82 -2.77
C GLY A 58 -4.78 -22.49 -2.17
N SER A 59 -3.74 -22.51 -1.33
CA SER A 59 -3.18 -21.28 -0.76
C SER A 59 -2.40 -20.44 -1.76
N PHE A 60 -1.69 -21.05 -2.71
CA PHE A 60 -1.03 -20.35 -3.81
C PHE A 60 -2.05 -19.72 -4.75
N LEU A 61 -3.10 -20.46 -5.10
CA LEU A 61 -4.20 -19.94 -5.92
C LEU A 61 -4.91 -18.78 -5.24
N TRP A 62 -5.19 -18.90 -3.94
CA TRP A 62 -5.81 -17.79 -3.20
C TRP A 62 -4.87 -16.59 -3.05
N LEU A 63 -3.57 -16.81 -2.82
CA LEU A 63 -2.60 -15.73 -2.80
C LEU A 63 -2.53 -15.01 -4.15
N TYR A 64 -2.49 -15.77 -5.24
CA TYR A 64 -2.47 -15.24 -6.61
C TYR A 64 -3.75 -14.47 -6.93
N SER A 65 -4.91 -15.04 -6.60
CA SER A 65 -6.22 -14.38 -6.70
C SER A 65 -6.15 -13.02 -6.05
N LYS A 66 -5.80 -12.97 -4.76
CA LYS A 66 -5.66 -11.75 -3.93
C LYS A 66 -4.79 -10.64 -4.51
N MET A 67 -3.71 -11.01 -5.19
CA MET A 67 -2.75 -10.05 -5.71
C MET A 67 -3.19 -9.42 -7.03
N ASN A 68 -4.14 -10.05 -7.70
CA ASN A 68 -4.60 -9.67 -9.05
C ASN A 68 -6.09 -9.32 -9.09
N PHE A 69 -6.74 -9.15 -7.93
CA PHE A 69 -8.15 -8.76 -7.84
C PHE A 69 -9.14 -9.69 -8.59
N LEU A 70 -8.73 -10.95 -8.85
CA LEU A 70 -9.49 -11.87 -9.73
C LEU A 70 -10.87 -12.24 -9.20
N TRP A 71 -11.06 -12.19 -7.88
CA TRP A 71 -12.34 -12.51 -7.26
C TRP A 71 -13.40 -11.43 -7.49
N GLU A 72 -13.00 -10.22 -7.90
CA GLU A 72 -13.93 -9.13 -8.22
C GLU A 72 -14.58 -9.35 -9.59
N GLU A 73 -13.79 -9.82 -10.55
CA GLU A 73 -14.25 -10.07 -11.93
C GLU A 73 -14.85 -11.46 -12.10
N ASN A 74 -14.29 -12.46 -11.42
CA ASN A 74 -14.67 -13.87 -11.56
C ASN A 74 -14.86 -14.55 -10.21
N LYS A 75 -16.11 -14.92 -9.92
CA LYS A 75 -16.50 -15.58 -8.67
C LYS A 75 -15.79 -16.91 -8.45
N GLU A 76 -15.34 -17.61 -9.49
CA GLU A 76 -14.58 -18.86 -9.33
C GLU A 76 -13.27 -18.66 -8.56
N TRP A 77 -12.67 -17.45 -8.67
CA TRP A 77 -11.48 -17.06 -7.92
C TRP A 77 -11.77 -16.63 -6.47
N MET A 78 -13.02 -16.67 -6.02
CA MET A 78 -13.35 -16.42 -4.62
C MET A 78 -12.74 -17.51 -3.73
N GLN A 79 -12.29 -17.09 -2.55
CA GLN A 79 -11.70 -17.97 -1.55
C GLN A 79 -12.52 -19.24 -1.28
N LYS A 80 -13.85 -19.13 -1.16
CA LYS A 80 -14.73 -20.28 -0.89
C LYS A 80 -14.69 -21.30 -2.02
N ASN A 81 -14.67 -20.83 -3.27
CA ASN A 81 -14.71 -21.69 -4.46
C ASN A 81 -13.34 -22.36 -4.64
N ILE A 82 -12.25 -21.61 -4.53
CA ILE A 82 -10.88 -22.18 -4.51
C ILE A 82 -10.75 -23.22 -3.41
N ALA A 83 -11.22 -22.94 -2.18
CA ALA A 83 -11.17 -23.91 -1.09
C ALA A 83 -11.97 -25.19 -1.40
N GLY A 84 -13.13 -25.04 -2.06
CA GLY A 84 -13.98 -26.14 -2.52
C GLY A 84 -13.27 -27.08 -3.49
N LEU A 85 -12.46 -26.56 -4.43
CA LEU A 85 -11.69 -27.39 -5.39
C LEU A 85 -10.72 -28.39 -4.73
N PHE A 86 -10.31 -28.10 -3.49
CA PHE A 86 -9.38 -28.92 -2.72
C PHE A 86 -10.05 -29.62 -1.53
N ASN A 87 -11.37 -29.49 -1.37
CA ASN A 87 -12.11 -29.94 -0.18
C ASN A 87 -11.51 -29.42 1.14
N LEU A 88 -11.19 -28.12 1.16
CA LEU A 88 -10.56 -27.45 2.31
C LEU A 88 -11.49 -26.40 2.91
N LYS A 89 -11.21 -26.03 4.17
CA LYS A 89 -11.84 -24.86 4.79
C LYS A 89 -11.23 -23.57 4.22
N PRO A 90 -12.04 -22.54 3.91
CA PRO A 90 -11.55 -21.24 3.46
C PRO A 90 -10.49 -20.65 4.40
N ASP A 91 -10.68 -20.76 5.71
CA ASP A 91 -9.74 -20.20 6.69
C ASP A 91 -8.35 -20.83 6.62
N THR A 92 -8.27 -22.13 6.32
CA THR A 92 -7.01 -22.86 6.17
C THR A 92 -6.18 -22.27 5.03
N ILE A 93 -6.79 -22.06 3.86
CA ILE A 93 -6.08 -21.49 2.71
C ILE A 93 -5.75 -20.01 2.92
N SER A 94 -6.58 -19.27 3.66
CA SER A 94 -6.31 -17.86 4.00
C SER A 94 -5.13 -17.70 4.96
N ALA A 95 -5.11 -18.49 6.04
CA ALA A 95 -4.03 -18.47 7.02
C ALA A 95 -2.70 -18.83 6.35
N LYS A 96 -2.69 -19.90 5.55
CA LYS A 96 -1.49 -20.32 4.82
C LYS A 96 -1.10 -19.32 3.73
N SER A 97 -2.03 -18.75 2.96
CA SER A 97 -1.77 -17.67 1.99
C SER A 97 -1.07 -16.46 2.63
N ARG A 98 -1.48 -16.05 3.85
CA ARG A 98 -0.79 -14.99 4.61
C ARG A 98 0.64 -15.38 4.98
N GLU A 99 0.87 -16.63 5.39
CA GLU A 99 2.21 -17.15 5.65
C GLU A 99 3.09 -17.12 4.40
N LEU A 100 2.57 -17.57 3.26
CA LEU A 100 3.26 -17.55 1.96
C LEU A 100 3.63 -16.12 1.55
N SER A 101 2.69 -15.18 1.67
CA SER A 101 2.90 -13.76 1.38
C SER A 101 4.01 -13.16 2.24
N LYS A 102 3.99 -13.42 3.55
CA LYS A 102 5.03 -12.97 4.49
C LYS A 102 6.38 -13.62 4.16
N ALA A 103 6.38 -14.92 3.89
CA ALA A 103 7.59 -15.65 3.55
C ALA A 103 8.23 -15.07 2.29
N LEU A 104 7.47 -14.73 1.25
CA LEU A 104 8.00 -14.14 0.02
C LEU A 104 8.25 -12.62 0.08
N LYS A 105 7.81 -11.95 1.15
CA LYS A 105 7.82 -10.48 1.27
C LYS A 105 7.10 -9.80 0.10
N ILE A 106 5.95 -10.37 -0.28
CA ILE A 106 5.12 -9.82 -1.35
C ILE A 106 4.43 -8.56 -0.84
N LYS A 107 4.54 -7.48 -1.62
CA LYS A 107 3.83 -6.22 -1.41
C LYS A 107 2.65 -6.12 -2.38
N VAL A 108 1.77 -5.15 -2.17
CA VAL A 108 0.73 -4.81 -3.14
C VAL A 108 1.40 -4.36 -4.45
N PHE A 109 0.84 -4.73 -5.60
CA PHE A 109 1.38 -4.42 -6.93
C PHE A 109 2.81 -4.93 -7.20
N ASP A 110 3.20 -6.05 -6.59
CA ASP A 110 4.51 -6.65 -6.83
C ASP A 110 4.62 -7.21 -8.25
N GLN A 111 5.32 -6.47 -9.12
CA GLN A 111 5.55 -6.79 -10.52
C GLN A 111 6.12 -8.21 -10.76
N ARG A 112 6.72 -8.84 -9.74
CA ARG A 112 7.24 -10.21 -9.90
C ARG A 112 6.12 -11.24 -10.09
N PHE A 113 4.93 -10.98 -9.58
CA PHE A 113 3.87 -11.97 -9.43
C PHE A 113 2.46 -11.44 -9.78
N CYS A 114 2.30 -10.14 -10.00
CA CYS A 114 1.07 -9.54 -10.51
C CYS A 114 1.06 -9.55 -12.05
N ARG A 115 -0.16 -9.59 -12.63
CA ARG A 115 -0.40 -9.39 -14.06
C ARG A 115 0.07 -8.01 -14.48
N SER A 116 0.54 -7.91 -15.72
CA SER A 116 0.97 -6.64 -16.32
C SER A 116 -0.08 -5.52 -16.15
N GLU A 117 -1.34 -5.80 -16.46
CA GLU A 117 -2.48 -4.88 -16.34
C GLU A 117 -2.65 -4.32 -14.91
N ILE A 118 -2.46 -5.15 -13.89
CA ILE A 118 -2.60 -4.76 -12.48
C ILE A 118 -1.41 -3.90 -12.03
N VAL A 119 -0.22 -4.18 -12.54
CA VAL A 119 0.99 -3.40 -12.21
C VAL A 119 0.91 -2.00 -12.80
N GLU A 120 0.34 -1.84 -14.01
CA GLU A 120 0.16 -0.54 -14.64
C GLU A 120 -0.81 0.37 -13.87
N GLN A 121 -1.76 -0.24 -13.15
CA GLN A 121 -2.71 0.47 -12.29
C GLN A 121 -2.12 0.86 -10.92
N ASP A 122 -0.84 0.60 -10.66
CA ASP A 122 -0.20 0.94 -9.38
C ASP A 122 -0.24 2.47 -9.16
N PRO A 123 -1.01 2.97 -8.16
CA PRO A 123 -1.13 4.40 -7.91
C PRO A 123 0.21 5.04 -7.49
N LEU A 124 1.16 4.24 -7.00
CA LEU A 124 2.49 4.73 -6.62
C LEU A 124 3.35 5.07 -7.85
N LEU A 125 3.06 4.51 -9.02
CA LEU A 125 3.74 4.90 -10.26
C LEU A 125 3.47 6.36 -10.62
N ALA A 126 2.36 6.94 -10.18
CA ALA A 126 2.04 8.34 -10.39
C ALA A 126 2.77 9.28 -9.41
N LEU A 127 3.52 8.74 -8.43
CA LEU A 127 4.16 9.52 -7.37
C LEU A 127 5.68 9.56 -7.53
N ILE A 128 6.30 10.67 -7.12
CA ILE A 128 7.74 10.84 -6.99
C ILE A 128 8.06 11.19 -5.55
N LYS A 129 9.03 10.49 -4.96
CA LYS A 129 9.61 10.83 -3.66
C LYS A 129 10.87 11.67 -3.88
N TYR A 130 10.90 12.88 -3.34
CA TYR A 130 12.09 13.72 -3.34
C TYR A 130 13.04 13.36 -2.17
N PRO A 131 14.34 13.72 -2.26
CA PRO A 131 15.33 13.40 -1.23
C PRO A 131 14.97 13.88 0.18
N TYR A 132 14.30 15.03 0.26
CA TYR A 132 13.84 15.66 1.50
C TYR A 132 12.52 15.08 2.06
N GLY A 133 12.00 14.00 1.46
CA GLY A 133 10.86 13.24 1.98
C GLY A 133 9.48 13.67 1.50
N PHE A 134 9.37 14.72 0.67
CA PHE A 134 8.10 15.07 0.03
C PHE A 134 7.73 14.02 -1.04
N ILE A 135 6.45 13.65 -1.06
CA ILE A 135 5.86 12.76 -2.07
C ILE A 135 4.87 13.61 -2.85
N ILE A 136 5.11 13.79 -4.15
CA ILE A 136 4.22 14.56 -5.01
C ILE A 136 3.85 13.78 -6.27
N PRO A 137 2.65 14.03 -6.83
CA PRO A 137 2.29 13.53 -8.14
C PRO A 137 3.30 13.93 -9.23
N LYS A 138 3.57 13.02 -10.18
CA LYS A 138 4.48 13.24 -11.31
C LYS A 138 4.13 14.47 -12.14
N ASN A 139 2.84 14.75 -12.31
CA ASN A 139 2.36 15.93 -13.04
C ASN A 139 2.61 17.26 -12.30
N MET A 140 2.86 17.21 -11.00
CA MET A 140 3.25 18.37 -10.18
C MET A 140 4.77 18.45 -9.98
N ALA A 141 5.51 17.42 -10.41
CA ALA A 141 6.96 17.43 -10.33
C ALA A 141 7.53 18.43 -11.31
N ILE A 142 8.26 19.40 -10.77
CA ILE A 142 9.02 20.34 -11.59
C ILE A 142 10.12 19.52 -12.27
N PRO A 143 10.22 19.52 -13.62
CA PRO A 143 11.28 18.82 -14.32
C PRO A 143 12.64 19.28 -13.80
N ASN A 144 13.54 18.35 -13.48
CA ASN A 144 14.88 18.67 -12.97
C ASN A 144 15.66 19.64 -13.88
N SER A 145 15.30 19.76 -15.16
CA SER A 145 15.87 20.73 -16.10
C SER A 145 15.55 22.20 -15.81
N LYS A 146 14.63 22.52 -14.88
CA LYS A 146 14.33 23.89 -14.44
C LYS A 146 14.85 24.21 -13.03
N VAL A 147 15.56 23.28 -12.39
CA VAL A 147 16.09 23.46 -11.02
C VAL A 147 17.48 24.12 -11.03
N GLU A 148 18.09 24.28 -12.20
CA GLU A 148 19.28 25.11 -12.35
C GLU A 148 18.88 26.60 -12.22
N ASN A 149 19.33 27.22 -11.12
CA ASN A 149 19.23 28.65 -10.78
C ASN A 149 18.03 29.11 -9.95
N PHE A 150 17.49 28.29 -9.04
CA PHE A 150 16.87 28.88 -7.85
C PHE A 150 17.97 29.47 -6.96
N ASN A 151 18.27 30.75 -7.16
CA ASN A 151 19.18 31.49 -6.29
C ASN A 151 18.47 31.69 -4.93
N ILE A 152 18.69 30.72 -4.05
CA ILE A 152 18.12 30.66 -2.69
C ILE A 152 18.42 31.96 -1.94
N ASP A 153 19.61 32.54 -2.11
CA ASP A 153 20.03 33.78 -1.45
C ASP A 153 19.18 34.98 -1.87
N LYS A 154 18.83 35.07 -3.16
CA LYS A 154 17.96 36.13 -3.66
C LYS A 154 16.53 36.02 -3.12
N THR A 155 16.06 34.78 -2.93
CA THR A 155 14.72 34.48 -2.41
C THR A 155 14.63 34.74 -0.90
N ILE A 156 15.66 34.34 -0.15
CA ILE A 156 15.77 34.62 1.29
C ILE A 156 15.85 36.14 1.54
N LYS A 157 16.58 36.88 0.70
CA LYS A 157 16.68 38.34 0.80
C LYS A 157 15.36 39.05 0.50
N ALA A 158 14.62 38.60 -0.52
CA ALA A 158 13.29 39.14 -0.82
C ALA A 158 12.28 38.86 0.30
N LEU A 159 12.30 37.65 0.87
CA LEU A 159 11.44 37.31 2.01
C LEU A 159 11.79 38.12 3.26
N SER A 160 13.08 38.28 3.58
CA SER A 160 13.51 39.07 4.74
C SER A 160 13.19 40.57 4.59
N GLU A 161 13.23 41.11 3.38
CA GLU A 161 12.76 42.47 3.07
C GLU A 161 11.25 42.62 3.26
N ILE A 162 10.44 41.65 2.82
CA ILE A 162 8.99 41.65 3.05
C ILE A 162 8.65 41.60 4.55
N PHE A 163 9.31 40.72 5.32
CA PHE A 163 9.11 40.63 6.77
C PHE A 163 9.60 41.90 7.51
N SER A 164 10.67 42.52 7.04
CA SER A 164 11.18 43.78 7.61
C SER A 164 10.29 44.98 7.30
N ASN A 165 9.65 45.01 6.14
CA ASN A 165 8.73 46.09 5.74
C ASN A 165 7.38 45.99 6.46
N ASN A 166 6.87 44.78 6.71
CA ASN A 166 5.65 44.59 7.48
C ASN A 166 5.82 45.01 8.96
N ASN A 167 7.00 44.81 9.55
CA ASN A 167 7.30 45.25 10.92
C ASN A 167 7.54 46.77 11.07
N LYS A 168 7.81 47.50 9.99
CA LYS A 168 7.89 48.98 10.02
C LYS A 168 6.49 49.62 9.99
N ASN A 169 5.54 49.01 9.27
CA ASN A 169 4.18 49.54 9.15
C ASN A 169 3.31 49.36 10.42
N GLU A 170 3.70 48.50 11.36
CA GLU A 170 3.04 48.40 12.67
C GLU A 170 3.48 49.48 13.68
N LYS A 171 4.70 50.02 13.54
CA LYS A 171 5.20 51.08 14.44
C LYS A 171 4.58 52.45 14.18
N ASP A 172 4.04 52.70 12.98
CA ASP A 172 3.35 53.95 12.66
C ASP A 172 1.84 53.93 12.98
N LYS A 173 1.24 52.76 13.26
CA LYS A 173 -0.17 52.65 13.66
C LYS A 173 -0.42 52.83 15.17
N THR A 174 0.62 53.00 15.98
CA THR A 174 0.49 53.11 17.45
C THR A 174 0.38 54.54 17.98
N LYS A 175 0.26 55.56 17.12
CA LYS A 175 0.05 56.96 17.55
C LYS A 175 -1.35 57.54 17.38
N GLU A 176 -2.31 56.81 16.81
CA GLU A 176 -3.71 57.26 16.72
C GLU A 176 -4.71 56.19 17.17
N ILE A 177 -4.64 55.77 18.44
CA ILE A 177 -5.86 55.34 19.16
C ILE A 177 -5.76 55.89 20.58
N LYS A 178 -6.24 57.12 20.76
CA LYS A 178 -6.68 57.62 22.07
C LYS A 178 -8.19 57.38 22.19
N ILE A 179 -8.54 56.66 23.26
CA ILE A 179 -9.83 56.64 23.97
C ILE A 179 -10.90 55.73 23.33
N TYR A 180 -11.12 54.55 23.92
CA TYR A 180 -12.24 54.35 24.85
C TYR A 180 -11.92 53.22 25.84
N ASP A 181 -12.04 53.57 27.12
CA ASP A 181 -11.85 52.72 28.27
C ASP A 181 -13.10 51.84 28.46
N SER A 182 -12.95 50.53 28.42
CA SER A 182 -13.94 49.61 28.97
C SER A 182 -13.26 48.36 29.52
N LYS A 183 -12.52 48.56 30.62
CA LYS A 183 -12.41 47.51 31.64
C LYS A 183 -13.83 47.05 31.99
N GLN A 184 -14.00 45.73 32.11
CA GLN A 184 -15.22 44.97 32.46
C GLN A 184 -16.05 44.46 31.27
N ASN A 185 -15.76 43.24 30.78
CA ASN A 185 -16.75 42.18 30.50
C ASN A 185 -16.21 40.96 29.71
N VAL A 186 -15.03 40.41 30.05
CA VAL A 186 -14.58 39.13 29.45
C VAL A 186 -14.43 38.00 30.49
N LYS A 187 -14.80 38.26 31.76
CA LYS A 187 -14.80 37.24 32.83
C LYS A 187 -16.13 36.50 33.05
N ARG A 188 -17.15 36.68 32.19
CA ARG A 188 -18.47 36.03 32.37
C ARG A 188 -18.81 34.88 31.42
N ASP A 189 -18.04 34.64 30.35
CA ASP A 189 -18.41 33.61 29.37
C ASP A 189 -17.65 32.29 29.48
N PHE A 190 -16.59 32.22 30.31
CA PHE A 190 -15.86 30.96 30.55
C PHE A 190 -16.46 30.06 31.64
N GLN A 191 -17.49 30.52 32.37
CA GLN A 191 -18.14 29.73 33.44
C GLN A 191 -19.49 29.11 33.05
N LYS A 192 -20.04 29.43 31.86
CA LYS A 192 -21.30 28.82 31.35
C LYS A 192 -21.10 27.60 30.46
N VAL A 193 -19.88 27.31 30.00
CA VAL A 193 -19.61 26.15 29.12
C VAL A 193 -19.30 24.87 29.90
N LEU A 194 -18.90 24.97 31.18
CA LEU A 194 -18.48 23.82 32.00
C LEU A 194 -19.57 23.18 32.87
N THR A 195 -20.81 23.68 32.85
CA THR A 195 -21.94 23.09 33.60
C THR A 195 -23.03 22.46 32.71
N GLY A 196 -22.79 22.33 31.40
CA GLY A 196 -23.75 21.78 30.44
C GLY A 196 -23.67 20.27 30.17
N TYR A 197 -22.62 19.58 30.62
CA TYR A 197 -22.45 18.13 30.43
C TYR A 197 -22.53 17.37 31.75
N CYS A 198 -23.71 17.44 32.39
CA CYS A 198 -24.10 16.48 33.41
C CYS A 198 -25.62 16.51 33.56
N LYS A 199 -26.34 15.88 32.60
CA LYS A 199 -27.65 15.23 32.74
C LYS A 199 -28.21 14.86 31.36
N ARG A 200 -28.04 13.59 30.97
CA ARG A 200 -29.11 12.62 30.71
C ARG A 200 -28.50 11.35 30.13
#